data_AF-A0A6G6CZN9-F1
#
_entry.id   AF-A0A6G6CZN9-F1
#
_cell.length_a   1.000
_cell.length_b   1.000
_cell.length_c   1.000
_cell.angle_alpha   90.00
_cell.angle_beta   90.00
_cell.angle_gamma   90.00
#
_symmetry.space_group_name_H-M   'P 1'
#
loop_
_entity.id
_entity.type
_entity.pdbx_description
1 polymer ?
#
loop_
_entity_poly.entity_id
_entity_poly.type
_entity_poly.pdbx_seq_one_letter_code
_entity_poly.pdbx_strand_id
1 'polypeptide(L)'
;MAPVDLGGGRVLKCLATPGHHRASVTYYDPWTGFLLTGDTVYPGRIYINDWPAFGRTIERLVAFAESHPVTHVLGCHIEMTREPGVDYPIRTTHQPEEPPLQLTPAHLHRIRAAVAELGDRPRRYPLDDLILWPHE
;
A
#
# COMPACT_ATOMS: atom_id res chain seq x y z
N MET A 1 4.47 -17.04 -4.00
CA MET A 1 3.29 -16.47 -4.68
C MET A 1 2.37 -17.62 -5.04
N ALA A 2 1.06 -17.41 -5.01
CA ALA A 2 0.07 -18.41 -5.40
C ALA A 2 -0.80 -17.88 -6.55
N PRO A 3 -1.17 -18.71 -7.54
CA PRO A 3 -2.12 -18.29 -8.57
C PRO A 3 -3.53 -18.21 -8.01
N VAL A 4 -4.32 -17.25 -8.50
CA VAL A 4 -5.78 -17.19 -8.27
C VAL A 4 -6.48 -17.09 -9.62
N ASP A 5 -7.21 -18.13 -9.98
CA ASP A 5 -7.93 -18.20 -11.26
C ASP A 5 -9.32 -17.58 -11.12
N LEU A 6 -9.59 -16.53 -11.89
CA LEU A 6 -10.91 -15.87 -11.96
C LEU A 6 -11.82 -16.49 -13.04
N GLY A 7 -11.37 -17.54 -13.72
CA GLY A 7 -12.01 -18.11 -14.90
C GLY A 7 -11.59 -17.39 -16.19
N GLY A 8 -11.90 -18.01 -17.33
CA GLY A 8 -11.65 -17.43 -18.65
C GLY A 8 -10.18 -17.18 -18.98
N GLY A 9 -9.25 -17.84 -18.29
CA GLY A 9 -7.80 -17.67 -18.46
C GLY A 9 -7.19 -16.46 -17.74
N ARG A 10 -7.97 -15.74 -16.91
CA ARG A 10 -7.45 -14.62 -16.11
C ARG A 10 -6.96 -15.09 -14.75
N VAL A 11 -5.65 -15.29 -14.65
CA VAL A 11 -4.99 -15.77 -13.43
C VAL A 11 -4.19 -14.64 -12.78
N LEU A 12 -4.57 -14.28 -11.55
CA LEU A 12 -3.87 -13.30 -10.72
C LEU A 12 -2.68 -13.96 -10.01
N LYS A 13 -1.69 -13.14 -9.64
CA LYS A 13 -0.63 -13.54 -8.70
C LYS A 13 -0.97 -13.02 -7.30
N CYS A 14 -1.07 -13.91 -6.33
CA CYS A 14 -1.25 -13.56 -4.92
C CYS A 14 0.08 -13.61 -4.17
N LEU A 15 0.39 -12.53 -3.45
CA LEU A 15 1.56 -12.37 -2.60
C LEU A 15 1.10 -12.25 -1.15
N ALA A 16 1.79 -12.96 -0.24
CA ALA A 16 1.68 -12.62 1.17
C ALA A 16 2.32 -11.26 1.41
N THR A 17 1.61 -10.35 2.08
CA THR A 17 2.06 -8.99 2.39
C THR A 17 1.78 -8.65 3.85
N PRO A 18 2.31 -9.43 4.81
CA PRO A 18 2.12 -9.14 6.23
C PRO A 18 2.77 -7.82 6.62
N GLY A 19 2.26 -7.21 7.68
CA GLY A 19 2.74 -5.92 8.19
C GLY A 19 1.57 -5.11 8.72
N HIS A 20 0.63 -4.76 7.83
CA HIS A 20 -0.67 -4.22 8.25
C HIS A 20 -1.42 -5.24 9.10
N HIS A 21 -1.62 -6.45 8.60
CA HIS A 21 -2.18 -7.57 9.35
C HIS A 21 -1.43 -8.85 8.99
N ARG A 22 -1.37 -9.83 9.91
CA ARG A 22 -0.62 -11.09 9.68
C ARG A 22 -1.09 -11.88 8.46
N ALA A 23 -2.35 -11.71 8.06
CA ALA A 23 -2.99 -12.40 6.93
C ALA A 23 -3.17 -11.50 5.69
N SER A 24 -2.58 -10.30 5.68
CA SER A 24 -2.66 -9.41 4.52
C SER A 24 -2.03 -10.04 3.28
N VAL A 25 -2.68 -9.83 2.14
CA VAL A 25 -2.24 -10.28 0.81
C VAL A 25 -2.38 -9.16 -0.20
N THR A 26 -1.56 -9.22 -1.24
CA THR A 26 -1.62 -8.33 -2.41
C THR A 26 -1.86 -9.18 -3.65
N TYR A 27 -2.75 -8.71 -4.52
CA TYR A 27 -3.04 -9.36 -5.80
C TYR A 27 -2.50 -8.53 -6.95
N TYR A 28 -1.77 -9.17 -7.86
CA TYR A 28 -1.38 -8.59 -9.12
C TYR A 28 -2.19 -9.20 -10.27
N ASP A 29 -2.79 -8.35 -11.10
CA ASP A 29 -3.49 -8.74 -12.31
C ASP A 29 -2.64 -8.46 -13.55
N PRO A 30 -2.07 -9.48 -14.21
CA PRO A 30 -1.23 -9.30 -15.39
C PRO A 30 -1.95 -8.65 -16.59
N TRP A 31 -3.29 -8.72 -16.63
CA TRP A 31 -4.07 -8.18 -17.75
C TRP A 31 -4.15 -6.65 -17.72
N THR A 32 -4.25 -6.08 -16.53
CA THR A 32 -4.37 -4.62 -16.31
C THR A 32 -3.07 -4.00 -15.83
N GLY A 33 -2.19 -4.80 -15.23
CA GLY A 33 -1.02 -4.33 -14.48
C GLY A 33 -1.36 -3.78 -13.09
N PHE A 34 -2.58 -4.01 -12.57
CA PHE A 34 -2.95 -3.50 -11.26
C PHE A 34 -2.31 -4.32 -10.14
N LEU A 35 -1.78 -3.61 -9.14
CA LEU A 35 -1.30 -4.17 -7.88
C LEU A 35 -2.27 -3.78 -6.76
N LEU A 36 -3.19 -4.69 -6.43
CA LEU A 36 -4.24 -4.52 -5.44
C LEU A 36 -3.68 -4.83 -4.05
N THR A 37 -3.30 -3.80 -3.31
CA THR A 37 -2.51 -3.88 -2.06
C THR A 37 -3.33 -3.99 -0.79
N GLY A 38 -4.65 -3.83 -0.90
CA GLY A 38 -5.51 -3.77 0.26
C GLY A 38 -5.11 -2.63 1.20
N ASP A 39 -5.09 -2.90 2.51
CA ASP A 39 -4.66 -1.95 3.54
C ASP A 39 -3.12 -1.85 3.67
N THR A 40 -2.35 -2.47 2.76
CA THR A 40 -0.89 -2.43 2.81
C THR A 40 -0.35 -1.08 2.30
N VAL A 41 -0.95 -0.54 1.23
CA VAL A 41 -0.58 0.73 0.61
C VAL A 41 -1.83 1.35 0.00
N TYR A 42 -2.19 2.55 0.44
CA TYR A 42 -3.32 3.34 -0.04
C TYR A 42 -3.12 4.82 0.34
N PRO A 43 -3.85 5.78 -0.27
CA PRO A 43 -3.74 7.18 0.11
C PRO A 43 -4.46 7.42 1.45
N GLY A 44 -3.80 7.08 2.56
CA GLY A 44 -4.34 7.25 3.91
C GLY A 44 -3.35 6.84 5.01
N ARG A 45 -3.86 6.56 6.20
CA ARG A 45 -3.07 6.14 7.36
C ARG A 45 -2.78 4.66 7.28
N ILE A 46 -1.57 4.27 6.89
CA ILE A 46 -1.16 2.87 6.81
C ILE A 46 -0.95 2.34 8.23
N TYR A 47 -1.95 1.67 8.78
CA TYR A 47 -1.85 1.01 10.08
C TYR A 47 -0.91 -0.19 10.00
N ILE A 48 0.11 -0.24 10.87
CA ILE A 48 1.16 -1.26 10.82
C ILE A 48 1.23 -1.99 12.17
N ASN A 49 0.83 -3.27 12.17
CA ASN A 49 0.86 -4.15 13.35
C ASN A 49 2.21 -4.84 13.55
N ASP A 50 2.95 -5.12 12.47
CA ASP A 50 4.28 -5.75 12.51
C ASP A 50 5.22 -4.95 11.61
N TRP A 51 5.99 -4.06 12.25
CA TRP A 51 6.91 -3.15 11.56
C TRP A 51 8.00 -3.87 10.75
N PRO A 52 8.73 -4.86 11.31
CA PRO A 52 9.69 -5.64 10.54
C PRO A 52 9.06 -6.37 9.34
N ALA A 53 7.86 -6.96 9.50
CA ALA A 53 7.17 -7.62 8.40
C ALA A 53 6.72 -6.64 7.32
N PHE A 54 6.23 -5.47 7.71
CA PHE A 54 5.86 -4.40 6.80
C PHE A 54 7.04 -3.95 5.94
N GLY A 55 8.20 -3.69 6.54
CA GLY A 55 9.41 -3.34 5.78
C GLY A 55 9.80 -4.39 4.74
N ARG A 56 9.80 -5.68 5.12
CA ARG A 56 10.05 -6.79 4.18
C ARG A 56 8.99 -6.90 3.08
N THR A 57 7.75 -6.56 3.40
CA THR A 57 6.65 -6.51 2.43
C THR A 57 6.85 -5.38 1.43
N ILE A 58 7.24 -4.18 1.87
CA ILE A 58 7.51 -3.06 0.98
C ILE A 58 8.70 -3.37 0.04
N GLU A 59 9.79 -3.94 0.55
CA GLU A 59 10.90 -4.39 -0.30
C GLU A 59 10.45 -5.39 -1.37
N ARG A 60 9.60 -6.35 -0.99
CA ARG A 60 9.04 -7.34 -1.92
C ARG A 60 8.16 -6.69 -2.98
N LEU A 61 7.33 -5.72 -2.62
CA LEU A 61 6.45 -5.02 -3.55
C LEU A 61 7.24 -4.12 -4.51
N VAL A 62 8.30 -3.45 -4.03
CA VAL A 62 9.21 -2.68 -4.89
C VAL A 62 9.88 -3.59 -5.91
N ALA A 63 10.53 -4.68 -5.46
CA ALA A 63 11.18 -5.62 -6.37
C ALA A 63 10.19 -6.25 -7.37
N PHE A 64 8.96 -6.51 -6.92
CA PHE A 64 7.90 -7.02 -7.79
C PHE A 64 7.51 -6.02 -8.88
N ALA A 65 7.36 -4.74 -8.52
CA ALA A 65 7.00 -3.67 -9.45
C ALA A 65 8.14 -3.32 -10.42
N GLU A 66 9.40 -3.56 -10.04
CA GLU A 66 10.55 -3.43 -10.93
C GLU A 66 10.62 -4.56 -11.97
N SER A 67 10.11 -5.75 -11.64
CA SER A 67 10.19 -6.93 -12.51
C SER A 67 8.89 -7.24 -13.27
N HIS A 68 7.83 -6.47 -13.06
CA HIS A 68 6.53 -6.66 -13.72
C HIS A 68 5.92 -5.32 -14.13
N PRO A 69 5.17 -5.25 -15.24
CA PRO A 69 4.47 -4.03 -15.61
C PRO A 69 3.36 -3.75 -14.60
N VAL A 70 3.60 -2.79 -13.70
CA VAL A 70 2.60 -2.27 -12.76
C VAL A 70 2.14 -0.90 -13.25
N THR A 71 0.86 -0.81 -13.64
CA THR A 71 0.26 0.43 -14.12
C THR A 71 -0.22 1.29 -12.95
N HIS A 72 -0.85 0.65 -11.95
CA HIS A 72 -1.34 1.30 -10.73
C HIS A 72 -1.16 0.43 -9.49
N VAL A 73 -0.92 1.09 -8.36
CA VAL A 73 -1.02 0.50 -7.02
C VAL A 73 -2.36 0.97 -6.43
N LEU A 74 -3.20 0.03 -6.01
CA LEU A 74 -4.58 0.28 -5.64
C LEU A 74 -4.89 -0.32 -4.25
N GLY A 75 -5.24 0.54 -3.31
CA GLY A 75 -5.69 0.14 -1.97
C GLY A 75 -7.21 -0.04 -1.85
N CYS A 76 -7.73 -0.22 -0.62
CA CYS A 76 -9.19 -0.36 -0.40
C CYS A 76 -9.92 0.94 -0.08
N HIS A 77 -9.24 2.00 0.37
CA HIS A 77 -9.88 3.23 0.80
C HIS A 77 -8.94 4.43 0.72
N ILE A 78 -9.52 5.63 0.80
CA ILE A 78 -8.81 6.91 0.75
C ILE A 78 -9.16 7.70 2.00
N GLU A 79 -8.13 8.13 2.70
CA GLU A 79 -8.25 8.92 3.93
C GLU A 79 -7.54 10.26 3.83
N MET A 80 -6.67 10.45 2.83
CA MET A 80 -6.00 11.71 2.58
C MET A 80 -6.92 12.74 1.93
N THR A 81 -6.58 14.01 2.10
CA THR A 81 -7.09 15.11 1.28
C THR A 81 -6.16 15.36 0.08
N ARG A 82 -6.49 16.34 -0.76
CA ARG A 82 -5.58 16.87 -1.79
C ARG A 82 -4.44 17.73 -1.22
N GLU A 83 -4.49 18.10 0.07
CA GLU A 83 -3.42 18.82 0.74
C GLU A 83 -2.33 17.85 1.24
N PRO A 84 -1.05 18.06 0.89
CA PRO A 84 0.04 17.16 1.28
C PRO A 84 0.13 16.92 2.79
N GLY A 85 0.12 15.64 3.18
CA GLY A 85 0.29 15.21 4.58
C GLY A 85 -0.93 15.43 5.46
N VAL A 86 -2.06 15.85 4.89
CA VAL A 86 -3.30 16.12 5.62
C VAL A 86 -4.35 15.05 5.32
N ASP A 87 -4.74 14.31 6.35
CA ASP A 87 -5.81 13.33 6.31
C ASP A 87 -7.15 13.87 6.85
N TYR A 88 -8.23 13.24 6.43
CA TYR A 88 -9.54 13.47 7.01
C TYR A 88 -9.62 12.93 8.44
N PRO A 89 -10.27 13.63 9.38
CA PRO A 89 -10.55 13.11 10.71
C PRO A 89 -11.26 11.74 10.65
N ILE A 90 -10.87 10.84 11.55
CA ILE A 90 -11.49 9.52 11.69
C ILE A 90 -13.01 9.69 11.86
N ARG A 91 -13.80 8.89 11.12
CA ARG A 91 -15.28 8.93 11.01
C ARG A 91 -15.86 10.07 10.15
N THR A 92 -15.05 10.75 9.35
CA THR A 92 -15.57 11.63 8.30
C THR A 92 -16.42 10.83 7.32
N THR A 93 -17.62 11.33 6.98
CA THR A 93 -18.57 10.64 6.07
C THR A 93 -18.72 11.32 4.71
N HIS A 94 -18.12 12.49 4.52
CA HIS A 94 -18.14 13.24 3.28
C HIS A 94 -16.75 13.86 3.03
N GLN A 95 -16.09 13.43 1.96
CA GLN A 95 -14.69 13.74 1.65
C GLN A 95 -14.58 14.47 0.29
N PRO A 96 -14.95 15.77 0.19
CA PRO A 96 -14.99 16.49 -1.09
C PRO A 96 -13.61 16.74 -1.72
N GLU A 97 -12.55 16.62 -0.93
CA GLU A 97 -11.13 16.81 -1.28
C GLU A 97 -10.39 15.47 -1.33
N GLU A 98 -11.12 14.35 -1.53
CA GLU A 98 -10.51 13.04 -1.72
C GLU A 98 -9.65 13.02 -3.01
N PRO A 99 -8.37 12.61 -2.96
CA PRO A 99 -7.57 12.41 -4.15
C PRO A 99 -8.01 11.16 -4.92
N PRO A 100 -7.55 10.95 -6.17
CA PRO A 100 -7.82 9.71 -6.89
C PRO A 100 -7.27 8.46 -6.18
N LEU A 101 -7.93 7.32 -6.36
CA LEU A 101 -7.54 6.03 -5.76
C LEU A 101 -6.14 5.57 -6.17
N GLN A 102 -5.77 5.84 -7.43
CA GLN A 102 -4.60 5.24 -8.03
C GLN A 102 -3.29 5.87 -7.53
N LEU A 103 -2.47 5.04 -6.90
CA LEU A 103 -1.07 5.29 -6.67
C LEU A 103 -0.23 4.66 -7.80
N THR A 104 1.07 4.89 -7.74
CA THR A 104 2.06 4.44 -8.72
C THR A 104 3.20 3.68 -8.02
N PRO A 105 4.02 2.90 -8.75
CA PRO A 105 5.20 2.25 -8.17
C PRO A 105 6.16 3.21 -7.45
N ALA A 106 6.22 4.49 -7.84
CA ALA A 106 7.03 5.51 -7.17
C ALA A 106 6.67 5.67 -5.68
N HIS A 107 5.41 5.45 -5.31
CA HIS A 107 4.97 5.50 -3.91
C HIS A 107 5.57 4.36 -3.09
N LEU A 108 5.74 3.16 -3.67
CA LEU A 108 6.42 2.06 -2.99
C LEU A 108 7.88 2.41 -2.66
N HIS A 109 8.57 3.10 -3.57
CA HIS A 109 9.94 3.57 -3.33
C HIS A 109 10.00 4.65 -2.23
N ARG A 110 9.03 5.58 -2.19
CA ARG A 110 8.91 6.58 -1.12
C ARG A 110 8.70 5.92 0.24
N ILE A 111 7.79 4.95 0.33
CA ILE A 111 7.55 4.17 1.56
C ILE A 111 8.82 3.41 1.96
N ARG A 112 9.50 2.76 1.02
CA ARG A 112 10.77 2.06 1.28
C ARG A 112 11.80 3.00 1.89
N ALA A 113 11.97 4.19 1.33
CA ALA A 113 12.91 5.19 1.84
C ALA A 113 12.52 5.63 3.27
N ALA A 114 11.24 5.90 3.52
CA ALA A 114 10.76 6.27 4.85
C ALA A 114 10.97 5.14 5.88
N VAL A 115 10.68 3.89 5.54
CA VAL A 115 10.93 2.73 6.42
C VAL A 115 12.42 2.59 6.72
N ALA A 116 13.29 2.76 5.73
CA ALA A 116 14.74 2.71 5.92
C ALA A 116 15.26 3.85 6.81
N GLU A 117 14.73 5.07 6.66
CA GLU A 117 15.07 6.22 7.51
C GLU A 117 14.66 5.97 8.97
N LEU A 118 13.49 5.39 9.19
CA LEU A 118 12.95 5.12 10.52
C LEU A 118 13.67 3.95 11.22
N GLY A 119 14.18 2.98 10.45
CA GLY A 119 14.90 1.81 10.96
C GLY A 119 14.06 1.05 12.00
N ASP A 120 14.68 0.68 13.12
CA ASP A 120 14.02 -0.02 14.24
C ASP A 120 13.28 0.92 15.21
N ARG A 121 12.98 2.16 14.80
CA ARG A 121 12.28 3.16 15.61
C ARG A 121 10.98 3.58 14.94
N PRO A 122 9.98 2.68 14.86
CA PRO A 122 8.69 2.99 14.27
C PRO A 122 8.04 4.16 15.02
N ARG A 123 7.58 5.14 14.26
CA ARG A 123 6.78 6.26 14.74
C ARG A 123 5.86 6.72 13.62
N ARG A 124 4.81 7.47 13.97
CA ARG A 124 3.97 8.12 12.96
C ARG A 124 4.83 9.00 12.07
N TYR A 125 4.69 8.84 10.77
CA TYR A 125 5.53 9.54 9.80
C TYR A 125 4.67 9.93 8.59
N PRO A 126 4.34 11.22 8.43
CA PRO A 126 3.56 11.68 7.29
C PRO A 126 4.43 11.75 6.03
N LEU A 127 3.90 11.22 4.94
CA LEU A 127 4.27 11.54 3.56
C LEU A 127 3.15 12.40 2.95
N ASP A 128 3.36 12.97 1.77
CA ASP A 128 2.36 13.85 1.13
C ASP A 128 1.02 13.15 0.90
N ASP A 129 1.07 11.88 0.51
CA ASP A 129 -0.06 11.12 -0.04
C ASP A 129 -0.51 9.97 0.88
N LEU A 130 0.22 9.71 1.97
CA LEU A 130 -0.12 8.69 2.96
C LEU A 130 0.64 8.94 4.27
N ILE A 131 0.23 8.30 5.35
CA ILE A 131 0.87 8.43 6.67
C ILE A 131 1.23 7.03 7.17
N LEU A 132 2.50 6.78 7.50
CA LEU A 132 2.87 5.54 8.19
C LEU A 132 2.37 5.62 9.63
N TRP A 133 1.61 4.61 10.06
CA TRP A 133 0.92 4.60 11.34
C TRP A 133 1.17 3.29 12.10
N PRO A 134 2.40 3.09 12.62
CA PRO A 134 2.69 1.92 13.45
C PRO A 134 1.88 1.94 14.74
N HIS A 135 1.41 0.77 15.16
CA HIS A 135 0.92 0.58 16.52
C HIS A 135 2.08 0.63 17.52
N GLU A 136 1.81 1.16 18.72
CA GLU A 136 2.76 1.15 19.85
C GLU A 136 3.06 -0.27 20.32
#